data_AF-A0A2M8B817-F1
#
_entry.id   AF-A0A2M8B817-F1
#
_cell.length_a   1.000
_cell.length_b   1.000
_cell.length_c   1.000
_cell.angle_alpha   90.00
_cell.angle_beta   90.00
_cell.angle_gamma   90.00
#
_symmetry.space_group_name_H-M   'P 1'
#
loop_
_entity.id
_entity.type
_entity.pdbx_description
1 polymer ?
#
loop_
_entity_poly.entity_id
_entity_poly.type
_entity_poly.pdbx_seq_one_letter_code
_entity_poly.pdbx_strand_id
1 'polypeptide(L)'
;MKDELTFYACDTRTLEEKILVRDMIEGTELAGHLERLGQHLGTLYFNHVSIGDIFRKMEEIWGSPFRFLLGQGERRLEPGGPVTYCGRQIPSELGEFSHHINETQKLIKKRDRSEAEQARLDKWLKFEEESGLSKHDPDALETLRKYLDKFRSRTPELISVYTRW
;
A
#
# COMPACT_ATOMS: atom_id res chain seq x y z
N MET A 1 10.12 4.65 13.35
CA MET A 1 8.87 5.20 12.77
C MET A 1 8.02 4.01 12.41
N LYS A 2 6.76 3.97 12.84
CA LYS A 2 5.92 2.79 12.64
C LYS A 2 4.92 3.10 11.53
N ASP A 3 4.90 2.28 10.50
CA ASP A 3 3.96 2.37 9.40
C ASP A 3 3.04 1.16 9.43
N GLU A 4 1.75 1.39 9.27
CA GLU A 4 0.72 0.35 9.25
C GLU A 4 -0.15 0.49 8.01
N LEU A 5 -0.37 -0.60 7.30
CA LEU A 5 -1.32 -0.70 6.18
C LEU A 5 -2.36 -1.76 6.51
N THR A 6 -3.59 -1.34 6.77
CA THR A 6 -4.70 -2.20 7.14
C THR A 6 -5.74 -2.23 6.03
N PHE A 7 -6.26 -3.42 5.70
CA PHE A 7 -7.35 -3.57 4.74
C PHE A 7 -8.63 -3.93 5.47
N TYR A 8 -9.72 -3.31 5.03
CA TYR A 8 -11.08 -3.54 5.50
C TYR A 8 -11.98 -3.90 4.33
N ALA A 9 -12.95 -4.77 4.59
CA ALA A 9 -14.08 -4.94 3.69
C ALA A 9 -15.03 -3.75 3.83
N CYS A 10 -15.60 -3.29 2.72
CA CYS A 10 -16.66 -2.30 2.72
C CYS A 10 -17.69 -2.71 1.69
N ASP A 11 -18.94 -2.89 2.12
CA ASP A 11 -20.04 -3.04 1.18
C ASP A 11 -20.32 -1.70 0.46
N THR A 12 -20.84 -1.78 -0.76
CA THR A 12 -21.11 -0.61 -1.61
C THR A 12 -22.07 0.38 -0.95
N ARG A 13 -23.04 -0.12 -0.17
CA ARG A 13 -24.00 0.74 0.53
C ARG A 13 -23.32 1.55 1.64
N THR A 14 -22.46 0.93 2.45
CA THR A 14 -21.65 1.61 3.46
C THR A 14 -20.73 2.63 2.81
N LEU A 15 -20.13 2.31 1.66
CA LEU A 15 -19.31 3.26 0.91
C LEU A 15 -20.13 4.47 0.47
N GLU A 16 -21.26 4.26 -0.21
CA GLU A 16 -22.06 5.32 -0.79
C GLU A 16 -22.80 6.16 0.27
N GLU A 17 -23.43 5.52 1.26
CA GLU A 17 -24.27 6.20 2.26
C GLU A 17 -23.50 6.80 3.44
N LYS A 18 -22.27 6.34 3.70
CA LYS A 18 -21.52 6.77 4.89
C LYS A 18 -20.14 7.32 4.61
N ILE A 19 -19.49 6.89 3.52
CA ILE A 19 -18.10 7.28 3.22
C ILE A 19 -18.06 8.40 2.17
N LEU A 20 -18.80 8.27 1.06
CA LEU A 20 -18.75 9.22 -0.06
C LEU A 20 -19.61 10.48 0.13
N VAL A 21 -20.59 10.44 1.03
CA VAL A 21 -21.51 11.57 1.31
C VAL A 21 -21.05 12.47 2.45
N ARG A 22 -19.91 12.16 3.09
CA ARG A 22 -19.37 12.98 4.17
C ARG A 22 -18.24 13.84 3.61
N ASP A 23 -18.42 15.17 3.70
CA ASP A 23 -17.45 16.14 3.22
C ASP A 23 -16.08 16.00 3.88
N MET A 24 -16.03 15.47 5.11
CA MET A 24 -14.81 14.99 5.78
C MET A 24 -15.13 13.80 6.68
N ILE A 25 -14.35 12.73 6.58
CA ILE A 25 -14.24 11.70 7.62
C ILE A 25 -12.77 11.63 7.97
N GLU A 26 -12.43 11.74 9.24
CA GLU A 26 -11.07 11.48 9.67
C GLU A 26 -10.77 9.99 9.43
N GLY A 27 -9.68 9.66 8.75
CA GLY A 27 -9.37 8.26 8.41
C GLY A 27 -9.42 7.30 9.61
N THR A 28 -9.11 7.82 10.81
CA THR A 28 -9.24 7.15 12.11
C THR A 28 -10.68 6.78 12.47
N GLU A 29 -11.65 7.66 12.22
CA GLU A 29 -13.07 7.40 12.48
C GLU A 29 -13.63 6.33 11.54
N LEU A 30 -13.24 6.37 10.27
CA LEU A 30 -13.64 5.37 9.29
C LEU A 30 -13.08 3.99 9.67
N ALA A 31 -11.78 3.92 9.97
CA ALA A 31 -11.14 2.70 10.44
C ALA A 31 -11.84 2.15 11.69
N GLY A 32 -12.08 3.01 12.69
CA GLY A 32 -12.80 2.62 13.90
C GLY A 32 -14.25 2.19 13.65
N HIS A 33 -14.94 2.75 12.66
CA HIS A 33 -16.28 2.30 12.26
C HIS A 33 -16.23 0.89 11.65
N LEU A 34 -15.33 0.65 10.70
CA LEU A 34 -15.17 -0.63 10.03
C LEU A 34 -14.70 -1.73 10.99
N GLU A 35 -13.83 -1.39 11.95
CA GLU A 35 -13.41 -2.29 13.02
C GLU A 35 -14.60 -2.74 13.89
N ARG A 36 -15.47 -1.81 14.31
CA ARG A 36 -16.68 -2.13 15.08
C ARG A 36 -17.68 -2.99 14.29
N LEU A 37 -17.66 -2.91 12.97
CA LEU A 37 -18.47 -3.74 12.09
C LEU A 37 -17.84 -5.12 11.78
N GLY A 38 -16.68 -5.43 12.37
CA GLY A 38 -15.97 -6.69 12.14
C GLY A 38 -15.44 -6.82 10.71
N GLN A 39 -15.17 -5.70 10.03
CA GLN A 39 -14.74 -5.70 8.63
C GLN A 39 -13.22 -5.76 8.44
N HIS A 40 -12.45 -5.84 9.53
CA HIS A 40 -11.00 -6.00 9.48
C HIS A 40 -10.61 -7.26 8.70
N LEU A 41 -9.72 -7.11 7.74
CA LEU A 41 -9.24 -8.24 6.93
C LEU A 41 -7.78 -8.59 7.22
N GLY A 42 -6.98 -7.63 7.66
CA GLY A 42 -5.58 -7.81 7.96
C GLY A 42 -4.87 -6.48 8.12
N THR A 43 -3.71 -6.53 8.79
CA THR A 43 -2.80 -5.39 8.95
C THR A 43 -1.38 -5.85 8.64
N LEU A 44 -0.67 -5.05 7.85
CA LEU A 44 0.76 -5.13 7.65
C LEU A 44 1.42 -3.98 8.40
N TYR A 45 2.55 -4.24 9.07
CA TYR A 45 3.31 -3.20 9.76
C TYR A 45 4.82 -3.37 9.53
N PHE A 46 5.53 -2.25 9.39
CA PHE A 46 6.99 -2.19 9.43
C PHE A 46 7.43 -1.17 10.51
N ASN A 47 8.49 -1.51 11.24
CA ASN A 47 8.96 -0.73 12.39
C ASN A 47 10.19 0.15 12.09
N HIS A 48 10.87 -0.14 10.97
CA HIS A 48 12.16 0.45 10.64
C HIS A 48 12.15 1.14 9.28
N VAL A 49 11.52 0.54 8.27
CA VAL A 49 11.36 1.14 6.94
C VAL A 49 9.92 1.56 6.70
N SER A 50 9.74 2.74 6.09
CA SER A 50 8.42 3.25 5.75
C SER A 50 7.80 2.48 4.59
N ILE A 51 6.59 1.92 4.80
CA ILE A 51 5.79 1.30 3.72
C ILE A 51 5.50 2.36 2.65
N GLY A 52 5.22 3.60 3.06
CA GLY A 52 4.96 4.69 2.14
C GLY A 52 6.14 5.02 1.23
N ASP A 53 7.36 4.99 1.76
CA ASP A 53 8.57 5.25 0.96
C ASP A 53 8.88 4.11 -0.02
N ILE A 54 8.62 2.85 0.37
CA ILE A 54 8.71 1.69 -0.54
C ILE A 54 7.79 1.89 -1.73
N PHE A 55 6.52 2.20 -1.49
CA PHE A 55 5.53 2.43 -2.53
C PHE A 55 5.85 3.64 -3.41
N ARG A 56 6.33 4.74 -2.83
CA ARG A 56 6.80 5.90 -3.60
C ARG A 56 7.97 5.54 -4.52
N LYS A 57 8.92 4.74 -4.04
CA LYS A 57 10.05 4.29 -4.86
C LYS A 57 9.58 3.38 -6.00
N MET A 58 8.62 2.50 -5.74
CA MET A 58 8.06 1.64 -6.78
C MET A 58 7.27 2.43 -7.83
N GLU A 59 6.51 3.46 -7.43
CA GLU A 59 5.86 4.39 -8.37
C GLU A 59 6.88 5.13 -9.25
N GLU A 60 8.02 5.54 -8.70
CA GLU A 60 9.10 6.16 -9.48
C GLU A 60 9.69 5.19 -10.53
N ILE A 61 9.85 3.91 -10.19
CA ILE A 61 10.50 2.91 -11.04
C ILE A 61 9.57 2.39 -12.14
N TRP A 62 8.30 2.17 -11.80
CA TRP A 62 7.33 1.48 -12.66
C TRP A 62 6.27 2.41 -13.24
N GLY A 63 6.07 3.60 -12.69
CA GLY A 63 5.03 4.56 -13.10
C GLY A 63 3.64 4.22 -12.58
N SER A 64 3.46 3.09 -11.89
CA SER A 64 2.17 2.64 -11.36
C SER A 64 1.79 3.41 -10.09
N PRO A 65 0.51 3.74 -9.87
CA PRO A 65 0.08 4.69 -8.85
C PRO A 65 -0.02 4.08 -7.44
N PHE A 66 1.09 3.55 -6.92
CA PHE A 66 1.15 2.90 -5.60
C PHE A 66 0.67 3.79 -4.45
N ARG A 67 0.79 5.12 -4.58
CA ARG A 67 0.24 6.10 -3.62
C ARG A 67 -1.25 5.92 -3.32
N PHE A 68 -2.03 5.29 -4.20
CA PHE A 68 -3.45 5.02 -3.96
C PHE A 68 -3.68 3.96 -2.88
N LEU A 69 -2.75 3.02 -2.69
CA LEU A 69 -2.77 2.09 -1.54
C LEU A 69 -2.67 2.83 -0.21
N LEU A 70 -2.01 3.99 -0.22
CA LEU A 70 -1.81 4.86 0.94
C LEU A 70 -2.91 5.91 1.08
N GLY A 71 -3.96 5.92 0.25
CA GLY A 71 -4.98 6.98 0.29
C GLY A 71 -4.50 8.37 -0.14
N GLN A 72 -3.34 8.49 -0.81
CA GLN A 72 -2.73 9.77 -1.20
C GLN A 72 -3.14 10.25 -2.62
N GLY A 73 -4.36 9.92 -3.07
CA GLY A 73 -4.90 10.21 -4.41
C GLY A 73 -5.85 11.41 -4.51
N GLU A 74 -6.69 11.45 -5.57
CA GLU A 74 -7.66 12.52 -5.86
C GLU A 74 -8.90 12.52 -4.94
N ARG A 75 -9.22 11.39 -4.31
CA ARG A 75 -10.30 11.28 -3.30
C ARG A 75 -9.65 11.08 -1.94
N ARG A 76 -9.58 12.16 -1.15
CA ARG A 76 -8.92 12.20 0.16
C ARG A 76 -9.96 12.25 1.27
N LEU A 77 -9.74 11.46 2.29
CA LEU A 77 -10.31 11.64 3.62
C LEU A 77 -9.15 12.16 4.48
N GLU A 78 -9.23 13.44 4.89
CA GLU A 78 -8.18 14.13 5.65
C GLU A 78 -8.08 13.59 7.10
N PRO A 79 -6.92 13.71 7.78
CA PRO A 79 -6.65 13.01 9.04
C PRO A 79 -7.15 13.71 10.32
N GLY A 80 -7.28 12.92 11.39
CA GLY A 80 -7.24 13.37 12.79
C GLY A 80 -6.43 12.39 13.66
N GLY A 81 -5.38 12.88 14.32
CA GLY A 81 -4.41 12.08 15.08
C GLY A 81 -3.18 11.64 14.27
N PRO A 82 -2.47 10.54 14.61
CA PRO A 82 -1.38 9.99 13.77
C PRO A 82 -1.83 9.97 12.30
N VAL A 83 -0.94 10.34 11.38
CA VAL A 83 -1.35 10.70 10.02
C VAL A 83 -1.92 9.47 9.33
N THR A 84 -3.25 9.42 9.26
CA THR A 84 -4.02 8.28 8.78
C THR A 84 -4.73 8.66 7.50
N TYR A 85 -4.44 7.92 6.45
CA TYR A 85 -5.00 8.10 5.12
C TYR A 85 -5.85 6.88 4.76
N CYS A 86 -6.93 7.10 4.01
CA CYS A 86 -7.78 6.01 3.51
C CYS A 86 -7.88 6.04 2.00
N GLY A 87 -7.85 4.87 1.37
CA GLY A 87 -8.00 4.72 -0.08
C GLY A 87 -9.00 3.61 -0.42
N ARG A 88 -9.93 3.89 -1.33
CA ARG A 88 -10.72 2.83 -1.96
C ARG A 88 -9.82 2.05 -2.90
N GLN A 89 -9.83 0.73 -2.78
CA GLN A 89 -9.04 -0.17 -3.61
C GLN A 89 -9.94 -0.96 -4.54
N ILE A 90 -9.56 -1.00 -5.82
CA ILE A 90 -10.16 -1.90 -6.80
C ILE A 90 -9.32 -3.18 -6.82
N PRO A 91 -9.90 -4.37 -6.54
CA PRO A 91 -9.14 -5.61 -6.46
C PRO A 91 -8.27 -5.92 -7.70
N SER A 92 -8.70 -5.51 -8.89
CA SER A 92 -7.90 -5.66 -10.12
C SER A 92 -6.61 -4.84 -10.11
N GLU A 93 -6.61 -3.64 -9.50
CA GLU A 93 -5.42 -2.79 -9.38
C GLU A 93 -4.38 -3.41 -8.42
N LEU A 94 -4.82 -4.16 -7.41
CA LEU A 94 -3.92 -4.91 -6.52
C LEU A 94 -3.11 -5.97 -7.28
N GLY A 95 -3.66 -6.52 -8.37
CA GLY A 95 -2.97 -7.45 -9.25
C GLY A 95 -1.80 -6.80 -9.99
N GLU A 96 -1.99 -5.58 -10.48
CA GLU A 96 -0.94 -4.78 -11.14
C GLU A 96 0.20 -4.43 -10.15
N PHE A 97 -0.15 -4.00 -8.94
CA PHE A 97 0.83 -3.73 -7.89
C PHE A 97 1.66 -4.97 -7.54
N SER A 98 1.00 -6.12 -7.38
CA SER A 98 1.66 -7.39 -7.11
C SER A 98 2.55 -7.85 -8.28
N HIS A 99 2.16 -7.53 -9.52
CA HIS A 99 2.98 -7.77 -10.70
C HIS A 99 4.28 -6.96 -10.68
N HIS A 100 4.22 -5.66 -10.41
CA HIS A 100 5.44 -4.82 -10.36
C HIS A 100 6.37 -5.16 -9.19
N ILE A 101 5.82 -5.60 -8.05
CA ILE A 101 6.64 -6.14 -6.96
C ILE A 101 7.40 -7.39 -7.44
N ASN A 102 6.70 -8.32 -8.11
CA ASN A 102 7.33 -9.51 -8.70
C ASN A 102 8.41 -9.14 -9.72
N GLU A 103 8.16 -8.17 -10.60
CA GLU A 103 9.14 -7.74 -11.61
C GLU A 103 10.39 -7.14 -10.95
N THR A 104 10.22 -6.37 -9.86
CA THR A 104 11.36 -5.89 -9.04
C THR A 104 12.18 -7.06 -8.48
N GLN A 105 11.51 -8.05 -7.87
CA GLN A 105 12.19 -9.25 -7.33
C GLN A 105 12.91 -10.07 -8.41
N LYS A 106 12.33 -10.18 -9.62
CA LYS A 106 12.98 -10.84 -10.76
C LYS A 106 14.18 -10.04 -11.24
N LEU A 107 14.06 -8.71 -11.33
CA LEU A 107 15.11 -7.82 -11.78
C LEU A 107 16.36 -7.92 -10.89
N ILE A 108 16.17 -8.00 -9.57
CA ILE A 108 17.26 -8.22 -8.59
C ILE A 108 18.03 -9.51 -8.91
N LYS A 109 17.33 -10.59 -9.26
CA LYS A 109 17.92 -11.92 -9.50
C LYS A 109 18.47 -12.13 -10.92
N LYS A 110 18.07 -11.30 -11.88
CA LYS A 110 18.43 -11.42 -13.31
C LYS A 110 19.93 -11.19 -13.50
N ARG A 111 20.63 -12.05 -14.25
CA ARG A 111 22.07 -11.86 -14.54
C ARG A 111 22.31 -10.87 -15.68
N ASP A 112 21.65 -11.11 -16.81
CA ASP A 112 21.80 -10.26 -18.00
C ASP A 112 20.67 -9.23 -18.04
N ARG A 113 21.02 -7.94 -17.95
CA ARG A 113 20.07 -6.83 -17.92
C ARG A 113 20.34 -5.87 -19.06
N SER A 114 19.27 -5.33 -19.65
CA SER A 114 19.37 -4.15 -20.52
C SER A 114 19.78 -2.92 -19.71
N GLU A 115 20.26 -1.87 -20.38
CA GLU A 115 20.64 -0.61 -19.72
C GLU A 115 19.47 0.00 -18.93
N ALA A 116 18.25 -0.03 -19.49
CA ALA A 116 17.06 0.48 -18.82
C ALA A 116 16.70 -0.35 -17.57
N GLU A 117 16.86 -1.66 -17.61
CA GLU A 117 16.66 -2.56 -16.47
C GLU A 117 17.71 -2.31 -15.38
N GLN A 118 18.97 -2.13 -15.78
CA GLN A 118 20.05 -1.83 -14.84
C GLN A 118 19.80 -0.48 -14.14
N ALA A 119 19.42 0.56 -14.88
CA ALA A 119 19.10 1.87 -14.30
C ALA A 119 17.96 1.81 -13.27
N ARG A 120 16.92 0.99 -13.52
CA ARG A 120 15.84 0.76 -12.55
C ARG A 120 16.35 0.03 -11.30
N LEU A 121 17.17 -1.00 -11.49
CA LEU A 121 17.74 -1.76 -10.38
C LEU A 121 18.65 -0.88 -9.53
N ASP A 122 19.49 -0.04 -10.14
CA ASP A 122 20.41 0.85 -9.42
C ASP A 122 19.65 1.82 -8.53
N LYS A 123 18.52 2.37 -9.02
CA LYS A 123 17.62 3.20 -8.20
C LYS A 123 17.03 2.42 -7.01
N TRP A 124 16.65 1.17 -7.22
CA TRP A 124 16.11 0.32 -6.16
C TRP A 124 17.16 -0.03 -5.11
N LEU A 125 18.34 -0.50 -5.54
CA LEU A 125 19.44 -0.88 -4.63
C LEU A 125 19.93 0.32 -3.81
N LYS A 126 20.04 1.50 -4.43
CA LYS A 126 20.36 2.74 -3.72
C LYS A 126 19.32 3.06 -2.64
N PHE A 127 18.03 2.87 -2.95
CA PHE A 127 16.97 3.03 -1.95
C PHE A 127 17.08 1.99 -0.82
N GLU A 128 17.37 0.72 -1.12
CA GLU A 128 17.56 -0.31 -0.09
C GLU A 128 18.70 0.03 0.87
N GLU A 129 19.80 0.58 0.34
CA GLU A 129 20.93 1.05 1.13
C GLU A 129 20.57 2.25 2.01
N GLU A 130 19.97 3.31 1.43
CA GLU A 130 19.63 4.54 2.14
C GLU A 130 18.55 4.35 3.21
N SER A 131 17.55 3.50 2.93
CA SER A 131 16.45 3.23 3.85
C SER A 131 16.79 2.14 4.89
N GLY A 132 17.84 1.36 4.66
CA GLY A 132 18.16 0.18 5.44
C GLY A 132 17.18 -0.98 5.24
N LEU A 133 16.41 -1.00 4.14
CA LEU A 133 15.40 -2.02 3.85
C LEU A 133 15.98 -3.43 3.87
N SER A 134 17.11 -3.64 3.21
CA SER A 134 17.78 -4.94 3.16
C SER A 134 18.28 -5.43 4.52
N LYS A 135 18.53 -4.50 5.46
CA LYS A 135 19.01 -4.82 6.81
C LYS A 135 17.88 -5.09 7.80
N HIS A 136 16.84 -4.26 7.75
CA HIS A 136 15.78 -4.28 8.76
C HIS A 136 14.57 -5.11 8.34
N ASP A 137 14.25 -5.15 7.04
CA ASP A 137 13.07 -5.82 6.49
C ASP A 137 13.42 -6.51 5.15
N PRO A 138 14.35 -7.50 5.13
CA PRO A 138 14.88 -8.10 3.89
C PRO A 138 13.82 -8.77 3.01
N ASP A 139 12.71 -9.23 3.62
CA ASP A 139 11.59 -9.87 2.92
C ASP A 139 10.41 -8.91 2.67
N ALA A 140 10.63 -7.58 2.75
CA ALA A 140 9.55 -6.60 2.66
C ALA A 140 8.75 -6.71 1.35
N LEU A 141 9.44 -6.83 0.21
CA LEU A 141 8.76 -6.99 -1.09
C LEU A 141 7.88 -8.23 -1.13
N GLU A 142 8.39 -9.36 -0.64
CA GLU A 142 7.61 -10.61 -0.63
C GLU A 142 6.42 -10.53 0.34
N THR A 143 6.62 -9.88 1.49
CA THR A 143 5.59 -9.67 2.50
C THR A 143 4.47 -8.77 1.96
N LEU A 144 4.83 -7.65 1.33
CA LEU A 144 3.90 -6.74 0.66
C LEU A 144 3.12 -7.46 -0.42
N ARG A 145 3.80 -8.20 -1.31
CA ARG A 145 3.18 -8.96 -2.39
C ARG A 145 2.16 -9.96 -1.85
N LYS A 146 2.55 -10.81 -0.89
CA LYS A 146 1.66 -11.80 -0.28
C LYS A 146 0.46 -11.13 0.38
N TYR A 147 0.67 -9.97 1.00
CA TYR A 147 -0.40 -9.21 1.63
C TYR A 147 -1.41 -8.70 0.59
N LEU A 148 -0.95 -8.08 -0.50
CA LEU A 148 -1.83 -7.61 -1.59
C LEU A 148 -2.53 -8.76 -2.31
N ASP A 149 -1.82 -9.86 -2.59
CA ASP A 149 -2.34 -11.04 -3.29
C ASP A 149 -3.52 -11.70 -2.55
N LYS A 150 -3.59 -11.60 -1.20
CA LYS A 150 -4.73 -12.11 -0.40
C LYS A 150 -6.06 -11.46 -0.78
N PHE A 151 -6.02 -10.26 -1.34
CA PHE A 151 -7.20 -9.43 -1.54
C PHE A 151 -7.54 -9.17 -3.00
N ARG A 152 -6.67 -9.57 -3.95
CA ARG A 152 -6.85 -9.37 -5.41
C ARG A 152 -8.13 -9.98 -6.01
N SER A 153 -8.72 -10.97 -5.31
CA SER A 153 -9.92 -11.69 -5.76
C SER A 153 -11.14 -11.45 -4.86
N ARG A 154 -11.04 -10.52 -3.90
CA ARG A 154 -12.14 -10.25 -2.98
C ARG A 154 -13.23 -9.41 -3.63
N THR A 155 -14.47 -9.77 -3.29
CA THR A 155 -15.68 -8.96 -3.38
C THR A 155 -16.37 -9.10 -2.01
N PRO A 156 -16.86 -8.03 -1.35
CA PRO A 156 -17.11 -6.66 -1.81
C PRO A 156 -15.87 -5.75 -1.83
N GLU A 157 -16.08 -4.44 -1.99
CA GLU A 157 -15.03 -3.42 -2.14
C GLU A 157 -14.07 -3.37 -0.95
N LEU A 158 -12.86 -2.87 -1.20
CA LEU A 158 -11.78 -2.83 -0.22
C LEU A 158 -11.44 -1.39 0.14
N ILE A 159 -11.27 -1.12 1.43
CA ILE A 159 -10.69 0.12 1.94
C ILE A 159 -9.32 -0.20 2.51
N SER A 160 -8.29 0.49 2.02
CA SER A 160 -7.00 0.54 2.69
C SER A 160 -6.97 1.71 3.67
N VAL A 161 -6.37 1.48 4.82
CA VAL A 161 -6.08 2.50 5.83
C VAL A 161 -4.58 2.44 6.08
N TYR A 162 -3.90 3.54 5.82
CA TYR A 162 -2.47 3.68 6.05
C TYR A 162 -2.24 4.67 7.19
N THR A 163 -1.62 4.21 8.27
CA THR A 163 -1.32 5.03 9.45
C THR A 163 0.19 5.14 9.62
N ARG A 164 0.67 6.37 9.74
CA ARG A 164 2.06 6.69 10.06
C ARG A 164 2.15 7.30 11.46
N TRP A 165 2.96 6.67 12.31
CA TRP A 165 3.21 7.06 13.70
C TRP A 165 4.58 7.73 13.88
#